data_AF-A0A429X9Q1-F1
#
_entry.id   AF-A0A429X9Q1-F1
#
_cell.length_a   1.000
_cell.length_b   1.000
_cell.length_c   1.000
_cell.angle_alpha   90.00
_cell.angle_beta   90.00
_cell.angle_gamma   90.00
#
_symmetry.space_group_name_H-M   'P 1'
#
loop_
_entity.id
_entity.type
_entity.pdbx_description
1 polymer ?
#
loop_
_entity_poly.entity_id
_entity_poly.type
_entity_poly.pdbx_seq_one_letter_code
_entity_poly.pdbx_strand_id
1 'polypeptide(L)' 'MERNVVSVEEAKIYEEKVMEWIEDHFVLNEIEIEDYPFFSYGKLVCDKQGESMIVYWCVIYGCVDNRFQNA' A
#
# COMPACT_ATOMS: atom_id res chain seq x y z
N MET A 1 -21.79 16.64 2.84
CA MET A 1 -20.73 15.62 2.74
C MET A 1 -19.63 16.24 1.89
N GLU A 2 -18.77 17.04 2.53
CA GLU A 2 -17.67 17.70 1.83
C GLU A 2 -16.68 16.60 1.44
N ARG A 3 -16.42 16.43 0.14
CA ARG A 3 -15.30 15.61 -0.30
C ARG A 3 -14.06 16.34 0.21
N ASN A 4 -13.42 15.76 1.22
CA ASN A 4 -12.10 16.17 1.62
C ASN A 4 -11.19 15.84 0.43
N VAL A 5 -10.94 16.82 -0.43
CA VAL A 5 -10.00 16.68 -1.54
C VAL A 5 -8.64 16.68 -0.88
N VAL A 6 -8.14 15.49 -0.55
CA VAL A 6 -6.71 15.31 -0.25
C VAL A 6 -5.96 15.97 -1.41
N SER A 7 -5.02 16.88 -1.09
CA SER A 7 -4.29 17.55 -2.16
C SER A 7 -3.50 16.51 -2.96
N VAL A 8 -3.26 16.77 -4.24
CA VAL A 8 -2.48 15.86 -5.10
C VAL A 8 -1.10 15.59 -4.49
N GLU A 9 -0.56 16.56 -3.76
CA GLU A 9 0.71 16.46 -3.04
C GLU A 9 0.64 15.53 -1.83
N GLU A 10 -0.43 15.61 -1.02
CA GLU A 10 -0.62 14.71 0.13
C GLU A 10 -0.79 13.26 -0.33
N ALA A 11 -1.52 13.04 -1.42
CA ALA A 11 -1.71 11.71 -2.00
C ALA A 11 -0.37 11.07 -2.40
N LYS A 12 0.53 11.84 -3.02
CA LYS A 12 1.87 11.38 -3.37
C LYS A 12 2.71 11.03 -2.15
N ILE A 13 2.66 11.85 -1.10
CA ILE A 13 3.40 11.59 0.15
C ILE A 13 2.99 10.25 0.78
N TYR A 14 1.70 9.93 0.79
CA TYR A 14 1.23 8.67 1.38
C TYR A 14 1.55 7.45 0.51
N GLU A 15 1.48 7.61 -0.81
CA GLU A 15 1.90 6.57 -1.74
C GLU A 15 3.41 6.29 -1.65
N GLU A 16 4.24 7.34 -1.59
CA GLU A 16 5.68 7.23 -1.37
C GLU A 16 5.99 6.47 -0.09
N LYS A 17 5.32 6.78 1.03
CA LYS A 17 5.52 6.05 2.31
C LYS A 17 5.16 4.57 2.23
N VAL A 18 4.11 4.23 1.47
CA VAL A 18 3.73 2.83 1.26
C VAL A 18 4.80 2.12 0.43
N MET A 19 5.30 2.75 -0.62
CA MET A 19 6.37 2.20 -1.45
C MET A 19 7.68 2.05 -0.67
N GLU A 20 8.12 3.08 0.07
CA GLU A 20 9.31 3.02 0.94
C GLU A 20 9.22 1.84 1.93
N TRP A 21 8.05 1.64 2.53
CA TRP A 21 7.85 0.51 3.43
C TRP A 21 7.99 -0.84 2.70
N ILE A 22 7.46 -0.96 1.47
CA ILE A 22 7.61 -2.18 0.67
C ILE A 22 9.08 -2.42 0.30
N GLU A 23 9.80 -1.38 -0.11
CA GLU A 23 11.23 -1.44 -0.47
C GLU A 23 12.11 -1.89 0.71
N ASP A 24 11.76 -1.49 1.94
CA ASP A 24 12.46 -1.89 3.16
C ASP A 24 12.17 -3.34 3.61
N HIS A 25 11.02 -3.90 3.24
CA HIS A 25 10.56 -5.20 3.74
C HIS A 25 10.67 -6.33 2.71
N PHE A 26 10.75 -6.02 1.41
CA PHE A 26 10.75 -7.01 0.35
C PHE A 26 11.92 -6.84 -0.63
N VAL A 27 12.37 -7.97 -1.18
CA VAL A 27 13.26 -7.95 -2.35
C VAL A 27 12.40 -7.69 -3.58
N LEU A 28 12.42 -6.46 -4.11
CA LEU A 28 11.53 -6.03 -5.22
C LEU A 28 11.54 -6.95 -6.46
N ASN A 29 12.66 -7.61 -6.74
CA ASN A 29 12.78 -8.54 -7.87
C ASN A 29 12.11 -9.92 -7.64
N GLU A 30 11.60 -10.14 -6.44
CA GLU A 30 10.92 -11.37 -6.01
C GLU A 30 9.41 -11.20 -5.80
N ILE A 31 8.91 -9.98 -6.00
CA ILE A 31 7.50 -9.63 -5.81
C ILE A 31 6.96 -8.88 -7.03
N GLU A 32 5.67 -9.00 -7.26
CA GLU A 32 4.88 -8.15 -8.14
C GLU A 32 4.08 -7.17 -7.29
N ILE A 33 4.00 -5.91 -7.74
CA ILE A 33 3.30 -4.85 -7.03
C ILE A 33 2.24 -4.27 -7.97
N GLU A 34 0.99 -4.30 -7.53
CA GLU A 34 -0.16 -3.74 -8.25
C GLU A 34 -0.91 -2.71 -7.40
N ASP A 35 -1.56 -1.74 -8.03
CA ASP A 35 -2.43 -0.81 -7.33
C ASP A 35 -3.66 -1.52 -6.76
N TYR A 36 -3.96 -1.26 -5.48
CA TYR A 36 -5.09 -1.86 -4.79
C TYR A 36 -6.05 -0.78 -4.24
N PRO A 37 -6.94 -0.23 -5.09
CA PRO A 37 -7.74 0.97 -4.77
C PRO A 37 -8.80 0.77 -3.69
N PHE A 38 -9.03 -0.45 -3.21
CA PHE A 38 -9.93 -0.73 -2.08
C PHE A 38 -9.37 -0.22 -0.74
N PHE A 39 -8.04 -0.04 -0.63
CA PHE A 39 -7.41 0.57 0.53
C PHE A 39 -6.75 1.90 0.12
N SER A 40 -6.76 2.88 1.02
CA SER A 40 -6.12 4.18 0.76
C SER A 40 -4.64 4.00 0.48
N TYR A 41 -4.21 4.40 -0.72
CA TYR A 41 -2.83 4.25 -1.20
C TYR A 41 -2.37 2.78 -1.16
N GLY A 42 -3.31 1.85 -1.32
CA GLY A 42 -3.06 0.42 -1.22
C GLY A 42 -2.26 -0.10 -2.40
N LYS A 43 -1.34 -1.03 -2.09
CA LYS A 43 -0.59 -1.84 -3.04
C LYS A 43 -0.84 -3.31 -2.70
N LEU A 44 -1.13 -4.11 -3.72
CA LEU A 44 -1.15 -5.56 -3.62
C LEU A 44 0.25 -6.06 -3.97
N VAL A 45 0.89 -6.71 -3.01
CA VAL A 45 2.20 -7.32 -3.14
C VAL A 45 1.99 -8.83 -3.26
N CYS A 46 2.41 -9.40 -4.37
CA CYS A 46 2.32 -10.83 -4.64
C CYS A 46 3.73 -11.42 -4.77
N ASP A 47 4.03 -12.51 -4.07
CA ASP A 47 5.30 -13.20 -4.21
C ASP A 47 5.28 -14.23 -5.35
N LYS A 48 6.44 -14.80 -5.67
CA LYS A 48 6.57 -15.86 -6.69
C LYS A 48 5.86 -17.17 -6.36
N GLN A 49 5.48 -17.37 -5.10
CA GLN A 49 4.77 -18.57 -4.64
C GLN A 49 3.24 -18.38 -4.72
N GLY A 50 2.77 -17.18 -5.08
CA GLY A 50 1.36 -16.83 -5.17
C GLY A 50 0.75 -16.38 -3.84
N GLU A 51 1.57 -16.15 -2.80
CA GLU A 51 1.12 -15.52 -1.56
C GLU A 51 0.97 -14.03 -1.77
N SER A 52 -0.08 -13.44 -1.21
CA SER A 52 -0.40 -12.02 -1.40
C SER A 52 -0.64 -11.27 -0.10
N MET A 53 -0.13 -10.04 -0.07
CA MET A 53 -0.25 -9.10 1.03
C MET A 53 -0.71 -7.75 0.50
N ILE A 54 -1.66 -7.12 1.17
CA ILE A 54 -2.05 -5.73 0.91
C ILE A 54 -1.24 -4.85 1.86
N VAL A 55 -0.53 -3.87 1.31
CA VAL A 55 0.17 -2.82 2.06
C VAL A 55 -0.52 -1.49 1.77
N TYR A 56 -0.85 -0.72 2.79
CA TYR A 56 -1.64 0.51 2.62
C TYR A 56 -1.34 1.56 3.68
N TRP A 57 -1.72 2.81 3.41
CA TRP A 57 -1.67 3.87 4.40
C TRP A 57 -2.95 3.86 5.24
N CYS A 58 -2.82 3.57 6.52
CA CYS A 58 -3.94 3.61 7.45
C CYS A 58 -4.21 5.06 7.88
N VAL A 59 -5.21 5.69 7.24
CA VAL A 59 -5.62 7.08 7.53
C VAL A 59 -6.07 7.30 8.99
N ILE A 60 -6.53 6.26 9.68
CA ILE A 60 -6.98 6.33 11.08
C ILE A 60 -5.79 6.49 12.03
N TYR A 61 -4.70 5.77 11.77
CA TYR A 61 -3.53 5.74 12.64
C TYR A 61 -2.36 6.58 12.12
N GLY A 62 -2.44 7.07 10.88
CA GLY A 62 -1.38 7.87 10.27
C GLY A 62 -0.08 7.09 10.06
N CYS A 63 -0.16 5.81 9.71
CA CYS A 63 0.98 4.94 9.48
C CYS A 63 0.71 3.92 8.35
N VAL A 64 1.77 3.28 7.84
CA VAL A 64 1.63 2.12 6.96
C VAL A 64 1.18 0.91 7.78
N ASP A 65 0.26 0.13 7.22
CA ASP A 65 -0.28 -1.10 7.79
C ASP A 65 -0.41 -2.15 6.68
N ASN A 66 -0.45 -3.43 7.04
CA ASN A 66 -0.50 -4.53 6.07
C ASN A 66 -1.44 -5.66 6.51
N ARG A 67 -1.98 -6.39 5.52
CA ARG A 67 -2.86 -7.53 5.73
C ARG A 67 -2.59 -8.63 4.72
N PHE A 68 -2.43 -9.86 5.20
CA PHE A 68 -2.44 -11.03 4.33
C PHE A 68 -3.86 -11.25 3.80
N GLN A 69 -3.98 -11.57 2.50
CA GLN A 69 -5.22 -12.16 2.00
C GLN A 69 -5.22 -13.63 2.42
N ASN A 70 -5.74 -13.91 3.61
CA ASN A 70 -6.05 -15.28 3.97
C ASN A 70 -7.16 -15.78 3.03
N ALA A 71 -6.89 -16.92 2.38
CA ALA A 71 -7.87 -17.71 1.63
C ALA A 71 -9.01 -18.24 2.52
#